data_AF-A0A925SBS2-F1
#
_entry.id   AF-A0A925SBS2-F1
#
_cell.length_a   1.000
_cell.length_b   1.000
_cell.length_c   1.000
_cell.angle_alpha   90.00
_cell.angle_beta   90.00
_cell.angle_gamma   90.00
#
_symmetry.space_group_name_H-M   'P 1'
#
loop_
_entity.id
_entity.type
_entity.pdbx_description
1 polymer ?
#
loop_
_entity_poly.entity_id
_entity_poly.type
_entity_poly.pdbx_seq_one_letter_code
_entity_poly.pdbx_strand_id
1 'polypeptide(L)'
;MFKNLKTPHFNAGQHFFNMLIFFVGASFLTLSFSGAINSVLSLLGGGILIGAVGMVLGLGLTIVFRSTFKLVQTGRFLQYACFWAGTWAGIKLAAVLFSGLAVGSPLVISLVIFALAFGGATWAGEVPTKGRTWLPKRRPAAR
;
A
#
# COMPACT_ATOMS: atom_id res chain seq x y z
N MET A 1 11.39 -22.18 3.42
CA MET A 1 11.13 -21.75 4.81
C MET A 1 9.92 -20.80 4.89
N PHE A 2 8.74 -21.19 4.39
CA PHE A 2 7.52 -20.34 4.41
C PHE A 2 6.21 -21.11 4.66
N LYS A 3 6.26 -22.42 4.93
CA LYS A 3 5.07 -23.31 4.96
C LYS A 3 4.05 -22.99 6.07
N ASN A 4 4.37 -22.14 7.06
CA ASN A 4 3.59 -22.01 8.30
C ASN A 4 3.11 -20.57 8.64
N LEU A 5 3.17 -19.62 7.71
CA LEU A 5 2.59 -18.28 7.92
C LEU A 5 1.11 -18.29 7.51
N LYS A 6 0.20 -18.23 8.50
CA LYS A 6 -1.25 -18.16 8.23
C LYS A 6 -1.65 -16.71 7.94
N THR A 7 -1.62 -16.31 6.66
CA THR A 7 -2.39 -15.14 6.19
C THR A 7 -3.89 -15.49 6.23
N PRO A 8 -4.81 -14.51 6.38
CA PRO A 8 -6.26 -14.76 6.33
C PRO A 8 -6.68 -15.50 5.04
N HIS A 9 -5.90 -15.33 3.97
CA HIS A 9 -5.98 -16.01 2.69
C HIS A 9 -4.79 -16.98 2.62
N PHE A 10 -4.99 -18.26 2.31
CA PHE A 10 -3.97 -19.33 2.39
C PHE A 10 -2.66 -19.11 1.60
N ASN A 11 -2.55 -18.02 0.82
CA ASN A 11 -1.39 -17.67 0.01
C ASN A 11 -0.98 -16.19 0.24
N ALA A 12 0.13 -15.98 0.97
CA ALA A 12 0.65 -14.64 1.26
C ALA A 12 1.06 -13.87 0.01
N GLY A 13 1.53 -14.57 -1.03
CA GLY A 13 1.87 -13.96 -2.31
C GLY A 13 0.65 -13.41 -3.04
N GLN A 14 -0.48 -14.14 -2.98
CA GLN A 14 -1.74 -13.67 -3.57
C GLN A 14 -2.26 -12.43 -2.88
N HIS A 15 -2.26 -12.39 -1.55
CA HIS A 15 -2.70 -11.21 -0.80
C HIS A 15 -1.81 -9.98 -1.09
N PHE A 16 -0.48 -10.18 -1.16
CA PHE A 16 0.45 -9.13 -1.57
C PHE A 16 0.12 -8.59 -2.97
N PHE A 17 -0.12 -9.49 -3.93
CA PHE A 17 -0.45 -9.12 -5.30
C PHE A 17 -1.80 -8.41 -5.41
N ASN A 18 -2.82 -8.89 -4.70
CA ASN A 18 -4.14 -8.24 -4.63
C ASN A 18 -4.01 -6.81 -4.09
N MET A 19 -3.29 -6.63 -2.98
CA MET A 19 -3.00 -5.30 -2.43
C MET A 19 -2.24 -4.41 -3.41
N LEU A 20 -1.24 -4.95 -4.12
CA LEU A 20 -0.53 -4.21 -5.16
C LEU A 20 -1.48 -3.73 -6.26
N ILE A 21 -2.41 -4.57 -6.73
CA ILE A 21 -3.42 -4.19 -7.71
C ILE A 21 -4.29 -3.04 -7.18
N PHE A 22 -4.73 -3.09 -5.92
CA PHE A 22 -5.51 -1.99 -5.33
C PHE A 22 -4.73 -0.68 -5.30
N PHE A 23 -3.45 -0.72 -4.93
CA PHE A 23 -2.60 0.47 -4.90
C PHE A 23 -2.32 1.04 -6.29
N VAL A 24 -2.01 0.17 -7.26
CA VAL A 24 -1.78 0.57 -8.65
C VAL A 24 -3.07 1.12 -9.26
N GLY A 25 -4.20 0.43 -9.10
CA GLY A 25 -5.51 0.86 -9.58
C GLY A 25 -5.96 2.18 -8.97
N ALA A 26 -5.79 2.36 -7.65
CA ALA A 26 -6.08 3.63 -6.98
C ALA A 26 -5.19 4.77 -7.46
N SER A 27 -3.89 4.49 -7.71
CA SER A 27 -2.95 5.47 -8.27
C SER A 27 -3.38 5.90 -9.66
N PHE A 28 -3.73 4.95 -10.53
CA PHE A 28 -4.27 5.23 -11.86
C PHE A 28 -5.53 6.08 -11.81
N LEU A 29 -6.51 5.65 -11.03
CA LEU A 29 -7.78 6.35 -10.91
C LEU A 29 -7.55 7.79 -10.44
N THR A 30 -6.80 7.97 -9.36
CA THR A 30 -6.56 9.30 -8.78
C THR A 30 -5.82 10.20 -9.76
N LEU A 31 -4.78 9.68 -10.42
CA LEU A 31 -4.00 10.44 -11.38
C LEU A 31 -4.83 10.87 -12.59
N SER A 32 -5.69 10.00 -13.13
CA SER A 32 -6.59 10.31 -14.25
C SER A 32 -7.56 11.45 -13.94
N PHE A 33 -7.99 11.59 -12.68
CA PHE A 33 -8.90 12.66 -12.24
C PHE A 33 -8.18 13.90 -11.68
N SER A 34 -6.85 13.84 -11.49
CA SER A 34 -6.09 14.92 -10.86
C SER A 34 -5.74 16.09 -11.78
N GLY A 35 -5.87 15.91 -13.10
CA GLY A 35 -5.35 16.87 -14.09
C GLY A 35 -3.82 17.01 -14.11
N ALA A 36 -3.09 16.18 -13.35
CA ALA A 36 -1.64 16.31 -13.15
C ALA A 36 -0.78 15.68 -14.26
N ILE A 37 -1.37 15.27 -15.38
CA ILE A 37 -0.72 14.41 -16.38
C ILE A 37 -0.75 15.05 -17.76
N ASN A 38 0.43 15.12 -18.36
CA ASN A 38 0.64 15.64 -19.71
C ASN A 38 1.01 14.55 -20.73
N SER A 39 1.13 13.28 -20.32
CA SER A 39 1.40 12.16 -21.23
C SER A 39 0.87 10.82 -20.73
N VAL A 40 0.47 9.94 -21.66
CA VAL A 40 0.03 8.56 -21.34
C VAL A 40 1.13 7.75 -20.67
N LEU A 41 2.40 7.96 -21.06
CA LEU A 41 3.53 7.27 -20.43
C LEU A 41 3.70 7.69 -18.97
N SER A 42 3.50 8.97 -18.63
CA SER A 42 3.53 9.45 -17.25
C SER A 42 2.35 8.92 -16.42
N LEU A 43 1.18 8.71 -17.04
CA LEU A 43 0.06 8.04 -16.39
C LEU A 43 0.41 6.59 -16.06
N LEU A 44 0.83 5.82 -17.07
CA LEU A 44 1.15 4.39 -16.95
C LEU A 44 2.32 4.14 -16.02
N GLY A 45 3.47 4.77 -16.30
CA GLY A 45 4.67 4.63 -15.48
C GLY A 45 4.49 5.18 -14.08
N GLY A 46 3.88 6.36 -13.94
CA GLY A 46 3.63 6.99 -12.64
C GLY A 46 2.67 6.18 -11.78
N GLY A 47 1.54 5.72 -12.34
CA GLY A 47 0.55 4.91 -11.61
C GLY A 47 1.12 3.60 -11.08
N ILE A 48 1.88 2.87 -11.92
CA ILE A 48 2.55 1.62 -11.51
C ILE A 48 3.59 1.90 -10.43
N LEU A 49 4.43 2.91 -10.62
CA LEU A 49 5.51 3.23 -9.71
C LEU A 49 4.98 3.69 -8.34
N ILE A 50 4.00 4.59 -8.32
CA ILE A 50 3.39 5.08 -7.07
C ILE A 50 2.75 3.92 -6.32
N GLY A 51 2.00 3.06 -7.01
CA GLY A 51 1.36 1.90 -6.40
C GLY A 51 2.38 0.90 -5.83
N ALA A 52 3.41 0.57 -6.60
CA ALA A 52 4.46 -0.36 -6.18
C ALA A 52 5.29 0.16 -5.01
N VAL A 53 5.76 1.41 -5.09
CA VAL A 53 6.55 2.05 -4.03
C VAL A 53 5.71 2.23 -2.78
N GLY A 54 4.46 2.68 -2.92
CA GLY A 54 3.53 2.85 -1.81
C GLY A 54 3.28 1.56 -1.03
N MET A 55 3.12 0.46 -1.75
CA MET A 55 2.95 -0.87 -1.18
C MET A 55 4.24 -1.34 -0.48
N VAL A 56 5.37 -1.35 -1.20
CA VAL A 56 6.63 -1.92 -0.70
C VAL A 56 7.19 -1.11 0.47
N LEU A 57 7.26 0.22 0.36
CA LEU A 57 7.70 1.07 1.46
C LEU A 57 6.74 1.03 2.63
N GLY A 58 5.43 1.05 2.38
CA GLY A 58 4.43 0.95 3.44
C GLY A 58 4.56 -0.34 4.25
N LEU A 59 4.75 -1.47 3.57
CA LEU A 59 5.00 -2.77 4.20
C LEU A 59 6.34 -2.77 4.95
N GLY A 60 7.42 -2.31 4.32
CA GLY A 60 8.76 -2.28 4.91
C GLY A 60 8.81 -1.43 6.19
N LEU A 61 8.28 -0.21 6.13
CA LEU A 61 8.18 0.67 7.29
C LEU A 61 7.35 0.02 8.40
N THR A 62 6.23 -0.60 8.06
CA THR A 62 5.39 -1.31 9.04
C THR A 62 6.16 -2.44 9.74
N ILE A 63 6.99 -3.19 9.02
CA ILE A 63 7.82 -4.27 9.58
C ILE A 63 8.87 -3.68 10.54
N VAL A 64 9.56 -2.62 10.14
CA VAL A 64 10.56 -1.94 10.98
C VAL A 64 9.92 -1.43 12.26
N PHE A 65 8.83 -0.65 12.18
CA PHE A 65 8.14 -0.11 13.35
C PHE A 65 7.65 -1.21 14.31
N ARG A 66 7.13 -2.32 13.78
CA ARG A 66 6.72 -3.45 14.63
C ARG A 66 7.92 -4.13 15.33
N SER A 67 9.04 -4.26 14.63
CA SER A 67 10.27 -4.80 15.19
C SER A 67 10.80 -3.92 16.33
N THR A 68 10.87 -2.61 16.10
CA THR A 68 11.45 -1.64 17.03
C THR A 68 10.59 -1.42 18.27
N PHE A 69 9.27 -1.24 18.10
CA PHE A 69 8.40 -0.81 19.21
C PHE A 69 7.59 -1.94 19.85
N LYS A 70 7.76 -3.19 19.38
CA LYS A 70 7.02 -4.38 19.85
C LYS A 70 5.49 -4.14 19.92
N LEU A 71 4.95 -3.29 19.04
CA LEU A 71 3.56 -2.81 19.10
C LEU A 71 2.57 -3.92 18.73
N VAL A 72 1.72 -4.31 19.69
CA VAL A 72 0.75 -5.40 19.52
C VAL A 72 -0.66 -4.91 19.15
N GLN A 73 -1.05 -3.68 19.52
CA GLN A 73 -2.44 -3.20 19.36
C GLN A 73 -2.61 -1.80 18.71
N THR A 74 -1.73 -0.83 18.95
CA THR A 74 -1.74 0.49 18.26
C THR A 74 -1.19 0.44 16.82
N GLY A 75 -0.75 -0.73 16.36
CA GLY A 75 -0.07 -0.91 15.08
C GLY A 75 -0.89 -0.64 13.82
N ARG A 76 -2.23 -0.53 13.88
CA ARG A 76 -3.05 -0.30 12.66
C ARG A 76 -2.98 1.13 12.15
N PHE A 77 -3.12 2.13 13.03
CA PHE A 77 -3.00 3.54 12.64
C PHE A 77 -1.58 3.85 12.16
N LEU A 78 -0.58 3.33 12.86
CA LEU A 78 0.81 3.47 12.46
C LEU A 78 1.09 2.78 11.11
N GLN A 79 0.51 1.59 10.89
CA GLN A 79 0.59 0.90 9.60
C GLN A 79 -0.05 1.73 8.48
N TYR A 80 -1.23 2.29 8.69
CA TYR A 80 -1.87 3.18 7.72
C TYR A 80 -1.02 4.41 7.42
N ALA A 81 -0.44 5.03 8.45
CA ALA A 81 0.51 6.13 8.28
C ALA A 81 1.75 5.70 7.47
N CYS A 82 2.28 4.48 7.68
CA CYS A 82 3.39 3.94 6.89
C CYS A 82 3.02 3.78 5.41
N PHE A 83 1.84 3.25 5.10
CA PHE A 83 1.37 3.11 3.71
C PHE A 83 1.07 4.45 3.04
N TRP A 84 0.55 5.41 3.80
CA TRP A 84 0.36 6.77 3.32
C TRP A 84 1.71 7.47 3.06
N ALA A 85 2.68 7.32 3.96
CA ALA A 85 4.03 7.84 3.77
C ALA A 85 4.73 7.18 2.57
N GLY A 86 4.54 5.87 2.39
CA GLY A 86 5.04 5.14 1.21
C GLY A 86 4.45 5.68 -0.09
N THR A 87 3.13 5.91 -0.14
CA THR A 87 2.48 6.48 -1.35
C THR A 87 2.95 7.89 -1.62
N TRP A 88 3.14 8.71 -0.58
CA TRP A 88 3.73 10.04 -0.72
C TRP A 88 5.15 10.00 -1.30
N ALA A 89 6.00 9.10 -0.80
CA ALA A 89 7.34 8.88 -1.36
C ALA A 89 7.28 8.38 -2.81
N GLY A 90 6.31 7.50 -3.13
CA GLY A 90 6.04 7.04 -4.49
C GLY A 90 5.70 8.18 -5.44
N ILE A 91 4.85 9.13 -5.02
CA ILE A 91 4.51 10.32 -5.82
C ILE A 91 5.76 11.17 -6.06
N LYS A 92 6.57 11.40 -5.01
CA LYS A 92 7.82 12.17 -5.15
C LYS A 92 8.79 11.50 -6.13
N LEU A 93 8.97 10.20 -6.03
CA LEU A 93 9.83 9.46 -6.95
C LEU A 93 9.28 9.50 -8.38
N ALA A 94 7.97 9.34 -8.56
CA ALA A 94 7.35 9.40 -9.88
C ALA A 94 7.45 10.79 -10.51
N ALA A 95 7.32 11.86 -9.73
CA ALA A 95 7.49 13.23 -10.22
C ALA A 95 8.94 13.51 -10.68
N VAL A 96 9.93 12.86 -10.08
CA VAL A 96 11.34 12.95 -10.50
C VAL A 96 11.60 12.15 -11.78
N LEU A 97 11.02 10.95 -11.89
CA LEU A 97 11.27 10.05 -13.01
C LEU A 97 10.41 10.33 -14.25
N PHE A 98 9.25 10.96 -14.07
CA PHE A 98 8.31 11.26 -15.15
C PHE A 98 8.03 12.76 -15.20
N SER A 99 8.72 13.47 -16.10
CA SER A 99 8.59 14.93 -16.29
C SER A 99 7.18 15.41 -16.66
N GLY A 100 6.33 14.51 -17.17
CA GLY A 100 4.92 14.78 -17.47
C GLY A 100 3.96 14.61 -16.28
N LEU A 101 4.48 14.38 -15.07
CA LEU A 101 3.69 14.21 -13.84
C LEU A 101 3.93 15.38 -12.87
N ALA A 102 2.98 16.31 -12.82
CA ALA A 102 3.05 17.50 -11.97
C ALA A 102 1.92 17.51 -10.93
N VAL A 103 2.16 16.88 -9.78
CA VAL A 103 1.16 16.77 -8.70
C VAL A 103 1.25 17.98 -7.79
N GLY A 104 0.26 18.88 -7.87
CA GLY A 104 0.23 20.14 -7.09
C GLY A 104 0.17 19.95 -5.58
N SER A 105 -0.59 18.97 -5.09
CA SER A 105 -0.72 18.66 -3.66
C SER A 105 -0.36 17.20 -3.35
N PRO A 106 0.93 16.82 -3.33
CA PRO A 106 1.36 15.42 -3.19
C PRO A 106 0.85 14.74 -1.92
N LEU A 107 0.73 15.47 -0.82
CA LEU A 107 0.23 14.96 0.47
C LEU A 107 -1.25 14.60 0.42
N VAL A 108 -2.07 15.44 -0.21
CA VAL A 108 -3.51 15.21 -0.35
C VAL A 108 -3.75 14.08 -1.34
N ILE A 109 -3.03 14.07 -2.46
CA ILE A 109 -3.16 13.03 -3.48
C ILE A 109 -2.69 11.67 -2.94
N SER A 110 -1.61 11.60 -2.15
CA SER A 110 -1.22 10.34 -1.51
C SER A 110 -2.28 9.85 -0.52
N LEU A 111 -2.96 10.76 0.18
CA LEU A 111 -4.05 10.39 1.09
C LEU A 111 -5.24 9.82 0.32
N VAL A 112 -5.61 10.42 -0.82
CA VAL A 112 -6.69 9.93 -1.70
C VAL A 112 -6.35 8.55 -2.25
N ILE A 113 -5.13 8.35 -2.78
CA ILE A 113 -4.68 7.04 -3.28
C ILE A 113 -4.73 6.00 -2.17
N PHE A 114 -4.21 6.33 -0.98
CA PHE A 114 -4.26 5.46 0.18
C PHE A 114 -5.71 5.10 0.55
N ALA A 115 -6.61 6.09 0.64
CA ALA A 115 -8.00 5.89 1.02
C ALA A 115 -8.76 5.02 0.01
N LEU A 116 -8.53 5.22 -1.29
CA LEU A 116 -9.12 4.40 -2.35
C LEU A 116 -8.58 2.98 -2.35
N ALA A 117 -7.25 2.81 -2.21
CA ALA A 117 -6.63 1.49 -2.18
C ALA A 117 -7.11 0.68 -0.97
N PHE A 118 -7.09 1.25 0.23
CA PHE A 118 -7.57 0.57 1.43
C PHE A 118 -9.08 0.43 1.46
N GLY A 119 -9.83 1.41 0.97
CA GLY A 119 -11.29 1.33 0.84
C GLY A 119 -11.71 0.18 -0.08
N GLY A 120 -11.11 0.11 -1.27
CA GLY A 120 -11.34 -0.98 -2.23
C GLY A 120 -10.93 -2.34 -1.67
N ALA A 121 -9.74 -2.44 -1.07
CA ALA A 121 -9.27 -3.69 -0.47
C ALA A 121 -10.11 -4.12 0.75
N THR A 122 -10.68 -3.16 1.49
CA THR A 122 -11.62 -3.44 2.59
C THR A 122 -12.94 -3.97 2.06
N TRP A 123 -13.48 -3.34 1.00
CA TRP A 123 -14.71 -3.80 0.38
C TRP A 123 -14.57 -5.20 -0.23
N ALA A 124 -13.43 -5.49 -0.84
CA ALA A 124 -13.11 -6.82 -1.36
C ALA A 124 -12.79 -7.87 -0.28
N GLY A 125 -12.78 -7.49 1.00
CA GLY A 125 -12.50 -8.41 2.12
C GLY A 125 -11.03 -8.81 2.28
N GLU A 126 -10.12 -8.16 1.55
CA GLU A 126 -8.67 -8.36 1.68
C GLU A 126 -8.14 -7.73 2.98
N VAL A 127 -8.75 -6.62 3.42
CA VAL A 127 -8.41 -5.96 4.68
C VAL A 127 -9.41 -6.33 5.76
N PRO A 128 -8.99 -7.03 6.83
CA PRO A 128 -9.92 -7.41 7.90
C PRO A 128 -10.40 -6.17 8.66
N THR A 129 -11.70 -5.90 8.64
CA THR A 129 -12.28 -4.76 9.38
C THR A 129 -12.26 -4.96 10.91
N LYS A 130 -12.36 -6.22 11.37
CA LYS A 130 -12.42 -6.58 12.80
C LYS A 130 -11.25 -7.47 13.25
N GLY A 131 -10.57 -7.09 14.33
CA GLY A 131 -9.84 -7.96 15.26
C GLY A 131 -8.63 -8.78 14.76
N ARG A 132 -8.30 -8.81 13.46
CA ARG A 132 -7.14 -9.57 12.93
C ARG A 132 -6.02 -8.63 12.50
N THR A 133 -4.82 -8.86 13.03
CA THR A 133 -3.58 -8.22 12.58
C THR A 133 -3.28 -8.60 11.13
N TRP A 134 -2.87 -7.63 10.31
CA TRP A 134 -2.44 -7.80 8.91
C TRP A 134 -1.30 -8.81 8.68
N LEU A 135 -0.55 -9.11 9.74
CA LEU A 135 0.57 -10.04 9.64
C LEU A 135 0.14 -11.47 9.99
N PRO A 136 0.75 -12.48 9.34
CA PRO A 136 0.43 -13.86 9.61
C PRO A 136 0.74 -14.19 11.08
N LYS A 137 -0.22 -14.76 11.81
CA LYS A 137 0.09 -15.40 13.10
C LYS A 137 0.86 -16.69 12.83
N ARG A 138 2.01 -16.88 13.49
CA ARG A 138 2.67 -18.20 13.55
C ARG A 138 1.68 -19.20 14.17
N ARG A 139 1.48 -20.37 13.55
CA ARG A 139 0.78 -21.47 14.23
C ARG A 139 1.58 -21.84 15.48
N PRO A 140 0.93 -22.14 16.62
CA PRO A 140 1.57 -22.96 17.64
C PRO A 140 2.07 -24.23 16.96
N ALA A 141 3.30 -24.65 17.24
CA ALA A 141 3.76 -25.94 16.78
C ALA A 141 2.74 -26.99 17.26
N ALA A 142 2.17 -27.76 16.34
CA ALA A 142 1.39 -28.93 16.72
C ALA A 142 2.33 -29.80 17.56
N ARG A 143 2.02 -29.93 18.85
CA ARG A 143 2.59 -30.97 19.69
C ARG A 143 1.87 -32.27 19.37
#